data_AF-A0AAU6F326-F1
#
_entry.id   AF-A0AAU6F326-F1
#
_cell.length_a   1.000
_cell.length_b   1.000
_cell.length_c   1.000
_cell.angle_alpha   90.00
_cell.angle_beta   90.00
_cell.angle_gamma   90.00
#
_symmetry.space_group_name_H-M   'P 1'
#
loop_
_entity.id
_entity.type
_entity.pdbx_description
1 polymer ?
#
loop_
_entity_poly.entity_id
_entity_poly.type
_entity_poly.pdbx_seq_one_letter_code
_entity_poly.pdbx_strand_id
1 'polypeptide(L)'
;MVEQAVRPVVEAIVASAPDGWTHAVLYARAGRGGTSVSGGYTPQMGRWGVSVPNPYAELMALAEVLRKRCGWESSSLEIRCRPSGEYRLVAFDTSVTRVTGLDSGFDVVLDPDCQLPQPGFAQEPGTAAPAGDPEVAVARFRAYLERRAEILGRPEELPPPATAAEIDEAERRLGRRLPADLRALYEIADGSMGDEERYLFEGNAWLPLDSLRSESDEWEGGQRPWFGWDLEWDAVVFDAAPADTVRRCGAHPGWLNFATRSDGNYLAIDMDPARSGRPGQIIYTGRDYDAGPAYVADSITSLLGHYLELLDQGAYDKDGDYISLREPAGEDGAQQIIGDIPDEVPPTLQAIHINDATGPVDLTPLTAAPRLRRLHLNRSTAADLAPVRELPVEDLRLALDSGDLTPLAGHPHLASLDLTTTVPVDIAPLRTVPHLRGLDLSGADVPDPTVLAQLAELRYLSLTGPQWAALLDGAAGAPPTLAAARLSGADVSLDDALAWAARLGIDTGGALRMTGTLGSTDVK
;
A
#
# COMPACT_ATOMS: atom_id res chain seq x y z
N MET A 1 0.47 -33.71 -19.47
CA MET A 1 0.47 -33.19 -18.08
C MET A 1 -0.18 -31.82 -17.98
N VAL A 2 0.35 -30.75 -18.59
CA VAL A 2 -0.32 -29.41 -18.54
C VAL A 2 -1.72 -29.44 -19.15
N GLU A 3 -1.90 -30.10 -20.30
CA GLU A 3 -3.22 -30.26 -20.94
C GLU A 3 -4.25 -30.98 -20.05
N GLN A 4 -3.80 -31.99 -19.30
CA GLN A 4 -4.66 -32.73 -18.36
C GLN A 4 -5.04 -31.86 -17.15
N ALA A 5 -4.15 -30.95 -16.73
CA ALA A 5 -4.37 -30.08 -15.59
C ALA A 5 -5.23 -28.85 -15.92
N VAL A 6 -5.17 -28.32 -17.14
CA VAL A 6 -6.02 -27.18 -17.54
C VAL A 6 -7.47 -27.60 -17.82
N ARG A 7 -7.70 -28.84 -18.23
CA ARG A 7 -9.02 -29.33 -18.64
C ARG A 7 -10.10 -29.15 -17.54
N PRO A 8 -9.86 -29.54 -16.27
CA PRO A 8 -10.81 -29.29 -15.19
C PRO A 8 -11.12 -27.79 -14.97
N VAL A 9 -10.13 -26.91 -15.17
CA VAL A 9 -10.34 -25.45 -15.08
C VAL A 9 -11.32 -24.99 -16.16
N VAL A 10 -11.12 -25.43 -17.41
CA VAL A 10 -12.00 -25.08 -18.54
C VAL A 10 -13.39 -25.69 -18.36
N GLU A 11 -13.49 -26.92 -17.87
CA GLU A 11 -14.77 -27.57 -17.54
C GLU A 11 -15.55 -26.76 -16.50
N ALA A 12 -14.89 -26.26 -15.45
CA ALA A 12 -15.52 -25.39 -14.45
C ALA A 12 -16.03 -24.07 -15.04
N ILE A 13 -15.25 -23.43 -15.94
CA ILE A 13 -15.68 -22.20 -16.64
C ILE A 13 -16.91 -22.49 -17.51
N VAL A 14 -16.91 -23.56 -18.30
CA VAL A 14 -18.03 -23.90 -19.18
C VAL A 14 -19.28 -24.29 -18.38
N ALA A 15 -19.13 -25.05 -17.29
CA ALA A 15 -20.23 -25.48 -16.44
C ALA A 15 -20.92 -24.32 -15.70
N SER A 16 -20.19 -23.25 -15.44
CA SER A 16 -20.69 -22.05 -14.74
C SER A 16 -21.19 -20.96 -15.69
N ALA A 17 -21.13 -21.20 -17.01
CA ALA A 17 -21.39 -20.17 -18.01
C ALA A 17 -22.89 -19.81 -18.09
N PRO A 18 -23.22 -18.52 -18.20
CA PRO A 18 -24.60 -18.08 -18.38
C PRO A 18 -25.13 -18.46 -19.77
N ASP A 19 -26.45 -18.61 -19.89
CA ASP A 19 -27.09 -18.87 -21.19
C ASP A 19 -26.73 -17.80 -22.23
N GLY A 20 -26.41 -18.24 -23.45
CA GLY A 20 -26.13 -17.34 -24.58
C GLY A 20 -24.74 -16.67 -24.58
N TRP A 21 -23.81 -17.14 -23.74
CA TRP A 21 -22.42 -16.67 -23.79
C TRP A 21 -21.72 -17.04 -25.11
N THR A 22 -20.77 -16.22 -25.54
CA THR A 22 -19.99 -16.47 -26.78
C THR A 22 -18.53 -16.81 -26.53
N HIS A 23 -17.93 -16.15 -25.54
CA HIS A 23 -16.55 -16.35 -25.11
C HIS A 23 -16.44 -16.01 -23.62
N ALA A 24 -15.45 -16.62 -22.95
CA ALA A 24 -15.05 -16.29 -21.60
C ALA A 24 -13.54 -16.08 -21.55
N VAL A 25 -13.10 -15.19 -20.67
CA VAL A 25 -11.69 -14.99 -20.37
C VAL A 25 -11.54 -15.09 -18.86
N LEU A 26 -10.64 -15.97 -18.42
CA LEU A 26 -10.20 -16.10 -17.04
C LEU A 26 -8.74 -15.65 -16.96
N TYR A 27 -8.48 -14.67 -16.11
CA TYR A 27 -7.13 -14.33 -15.67
C TYR A 27 -6.90 -14.87 -14.28
N ALA A 28 -5.73 -15.45 -14.02
CA ALA A 28 -5.40 -15.90 -12.67
C ALA A 28 -3.93 -15.72 -12.32
N ARG A 29 -3.65 -15.39 -11.05
CA ARG A 29 -2.38 -15.71 -10.42
C ARG A 29 -2.58 -17.00 -9.63
N ALA A 30 -1.69 -17.97 -9.76
CA ALA A 30 -1.75 -19.20 -8.98
C ALA A 30 -0.35 -19.67 -8.57
N GLY A 31 -0.19 -20.07 -7.31
CA GLY A 31 1.10 -20.53 -6.76
C GLY A 31 0.99 -20.92 -5.29
N ARG A 32 2.12 -21.07 -4.59
CA ARG A 32 2.14 -21.48 -3.16
C ARG A 32 1.39 -20.53 -2.22
N GLY A 33 1.27 -19.25 -2.59
CA GLY A 33 0.54 -18.23 -1.84
C GLY A 33 -0.98 -18.20 -2.06
N GLY A 34 -1.54 -19.15 -2.82
CA GLY A 34 -2.96 -19.21 -3.15
C GLY A 34 -3.28 -18.79 -4.59
N THR A 35 -4.55 -18.48 -4.86
CA THR A 35 -5.01 -18.05 -6.18
C THR A 35 -5.77 -16.73 -6.12
N SER A 36 -5.62 -15.92 -7.16
CA SER A 36 -6.52 -14.80 -7.46
C SER A 36 -7.09 -15.02 -8.85
N VAL A 37 -8.36 -14.67 -9.05
CA VAL A 37 -9.07 -14.88 -10.32
C VAL A 37 -9.83 -13.61 -10.68
N SER A 38 -9.81 -13.27 -11.97
CA SER A 38 -10.65 -12.23 -12.56
C SER A 38 -11.03 -12.58 -13.98
N GLY A 39 -11.83 -11.72 -14.60
CA GLY A 39 -12.37 -11.92 -15.94
C GLY A 39 -13.87 -12.20 -15.91
N GLY A 40 -14.41 -12.57 -17.06
CA GLY A 40 -15.85 -12.67 -17.22
C GLY A 40 -16.28 -13.32 -18.53
N TYR A 41 -17.59 -13.49 -18.66
CA TYR A 41 -18.24 -13.95 -19.88
C TYR A 41 -18.67 -12.76 -20.73
N THR A 42 -18.54 -12.88 -22.05
CA THR A 42 -19.14 -11.93 -23.00
C THR A 42 -20.54 -12.43 -23.41
N PRO A 43 -21.63 -11.75 -23.02
CA PRO A 43 -22.97 -12.10 -23.49
C PRO A 43 -23.28 -11.51 -24.86
N GLN A 44 -24.26 -12.12 -25.54
CA GLN A 44 -25.05 -11.45 -26.57
C GLN A 44 -26.02 -10.47 -25.87
N MET A 45 -25.80 -9.17 -26.09
CA MET A 45 -26.63 -8.00 -25.70
C MET A 45 -27.08 -7.86 -24.22
N GLY A 46 -26.51 -6.85 -23.54
CA GLY A 46 -27.27 -6.01 -22.60
C GLY A 46 -27.15 -6.30 -21.10
N ARG A 47 -26.35 -7.28 -20.65
CA ARG A 47 -26.01 -7.43 -19.22
C ARG A 47 -24.52 -7.29 -18.98
N TRP A 48 -24.16 -6.38 -18.09
CA TRP A 48 -22.84 -6.33 -17.46
C TRP A 48 -22.70 -7.49 -16.46
N GLY A 49 -21.50 -8.07 -16.38
CA GLY A 49 -20.96 -8.67 -15.16
C GLY A 49 -21.46 -10.05 -14.73
N VAL A 50 -21.19 -11.11 -15.52
CA VAL A 50 -21.05 -12.46 -14.93
C VAL A 50 -19.56 -12.75 -14.82
N SER A 51 -19.06 -12.77 -13.59
CA SER A 51 -17.67 -13.15 -13.30
C SER A 51 -17.47 -14.65 -13.59
N VAL A 52 -16.27 -14.99 -14.06
CA VAL A 52 -15.86 -16.39 -14.17
C VAL A 52 -15.78 -17.04 -12.76
N PRO A 53 -15.97 -18.37 -12.64
CA PRO A 53 -15.80 -19.05 -11.37
C PRO A 53 -14.35 -18.98 -10.89
N ASN A 54 -14.13 -19.20 -9.59
CA ASN A 54 -12.80 -19.44 -9.01
C ASN A 54 -12.63 -20.95 -8.72
N PRO A 55 -12.17 -21.76 -9.70
CA PRO A 55 -11.88 -23.18 -9.50
C PRO A 55 -10.55 -23.35 -8.76
N TYR A 56 -10.56 -23.05 -7.46
CA TYR A 56 -9.36 -22.96 -6.62
C TYR A 56 -8.51 -24.23 -6.68
N ALA A 57 -9.12 -25.40 -6.49
CA ALA A 57 -8.40 -26.67 -6.44
C ALA A 57 -7.75 -27.01 -7.79
N GLU A 58 -8.46 -26.75 -8.89
CA GLU A 58 -8.01 -26.99 -10.26
C GLU A 58 -6.89 -26.03 -10.65
N LEU A 59 -6.99 -24.74 -10.27
CA LEU A 59 -5.94 -23.75 -10.50
C LEU A 59 -4.68 -24.06 -9.70
N MET A 60 -4.80 -24.50 -8.45
CA MET A 60 -3.66 -24.96 -7.64
C MET A 60 -3.00 -26.20 -8.25
N ALA A 61 -3.78 -27.14 -8.78
CA ALA A 61 -3.24 -28.31 -9.49
C ALA A 61 -2.51 -27.91 -10.79
N LEU A 62 -3.06 -26.97 -11.56
CA LEU A 62 -2.40 -26.42 -12.75
C LEU A 62 -1.09 -25.70 -12.39
N ALA A 63 -1.10 -24.87 -11.34
CA ALA A 63 0.08 -24.16 -10.85
C ALA A 63 1.19 -25.14 -10.41
N GLU A 64 0.83 -26.22 -9.73
CA GLU A 64 1.79 -27.27 -9.34
C GLU A 64 2.47 -27.92 -10.56
N VAL A 65 1.71 -28.19 -11.61
CA VAL A 65 2.25 -28.75 -12.86
C VAL A 65 3.15 -27.75 -13.57
N LEU A 66 2.76 -26.47 -13.62
CA LEU A 66 3.57 -25.40 -14.19
C LEU A 66 4.86 -25.20 -13.40
N ARG A 67 4.82 -25.23 -12.07
CA ARG A 67 6.03 -25.16 -11.22
C ARG A 67 7.00 -26.31 -11.53
N LYS A 68 6.51 -27.56 -11.62
CA LYS A 68 7.36 -28.71 -11.94
C LYS A 68 7.95 -28.66 -13.34
N ARG A 69 7.21 -28.10 -14.32
CA ARG A 69 7.62 -28.05 -15.73
C ARG A 69 8.55 -26.87 -16.03
N CYS A 70 8.20 -25.70 -15.51
CA CYS A 70 8.80 -24.43 -15.88
C CYS A 70 9.67 -23.83 -14.77
N GLY A 71 9.57 -24.33 -13.53
CA GLY A 71 10.32 -23.79 -12.38
C GLY A 71 9.69 -22.55 -11.73
N TRP A 72 8.50 -22.14 -12.14
CA TRP A 72 7.84 -20.93 -11.63
C TRP A 72 7.18 -21.16 -10.27
N GLU A 73 7.55 -20.38 -9.24
CA GLU A 73 6.92 -20.44 -7.90
C GLU A 73 5.44 -20.01 -7.92
N SER A 74 5.11 -19.07 -8.80
CA SER A 74 3.74 -18.64 -9.12
C SER A 74 3.64 -18.37 -10.61
N SER A 75 2.44 -18.49 -11.17
CA SER A 75 2.19 -18.26 -12.60
C SER A 75 1.08 -17.24 -12.82
N SER A 76 1.29 -16.39 -13.82
CA SER A 76 0.29 -15.52 -14.43
C SER A 76 -0.37 -16.30 -15.58
N LEU A 77 -1.69 -16.41 -15.55
CA LEU A 77 -2.47 -17.25 -16.46
C LEU A 77 -3.54 -16.43 -17.17
N GLU A 78 -3.71 -16.67 -18.46
CA GLU A 78 -4.88 -16.29 -19.25
C GLU A 78 -5.47 -17.54 -19.91
N ILE A 79 -6.75 -17.82 -19.64
CA ILE A 79 -7.51 -18.88 -20.29
C ILE A 79 -8.68 -18.25 -21.02
N ARG A 80 -8.68 -18.34 -22.35
CA ARG A 80 -9.84 -17.98 -23.19
C ARG A 80 -10.55 -19.26 -23.60
N CYS A 81 -11.88 -19.31 -23.46
CA CYS A 81 -12.66 -20.46 -23.89
C CYS A 81 -13.96 -20.07 -24.60
N ARG A 82 -14.52 -21.03 -25.35
CA ARG A 82 -15.77 -20.91 -26.11
C ARG A 82 -16.81 -21.96 -25.68
N PRO A 83 -18.10 -21.77 -26.02
CA PRO A 83 -19.15 -22.77 -25.80
C PRO A 83 -18.85 -24.14 -26.41
N SER A 84 -18.06 -24.20 -27.48
CA SER A 84 -17.61 -25.45 -28.10
C SER A 84 -16.65 -26.26 -27.24
N GLY A 85 -16.16 -25.72 -26.13
CA GLY A 85 -15.08 -26.29 -25.34
C GLY A 85 -13.69 -26.04 -25.91
N GLU A 86 -13.57 -25.32 -27.02
CA GLU A 86 -12.28 -24.82 -27.52
C GLU A 86 -11.70 -23.81 -26.53
N TYR A 87 -10.41 -23.95 -26.21
CA TYR A 87 -9.72 -23.05 -25.31
C TYR A 87 -8.29 -22.75 -25.76
N ARG A 88 -7.78 -21.60 -25.31
CA ARG A 88 -6.38 -21.18 -25.37
C ARG A 88 -5.90 -20.85 -23.97
N LEU A 89 -4.79 -21.44 -23.56
CA LEU A 89 -4.04 -21.12 -22.36
C LEU A 89 -2.77 -20.37 -22.76
N VAL A 90 -2.55 -19.21 -22.15
CA VAL A 90 -1.26 -18.55 -22.07
C VAL A 90 -0.85 -18.53 -20.60
N ALA A 91 0.39 -18.95 -20.31
CA ALA A 91 0.93 -18.96 -18.96
C ALA A 91 2.37 -18.44 -18.97
N PHE A 92 2.69 -17.63 -17.97
CA PHE A 92 4.03 -17.11 -17.73
C PHE A 92 4.31 -17.05 -16.23
N ASP A 93 5.52 -16.69 -15.84
CA ASP A 93 5.78 -16.35 -14.44
C ASP A 93 5.08 -15.04 -14.06
N THR A 94 5.29 -14.59 -12.82
CA THR A 94 4.67 -13.36 -12.28
C THR A 94 5.52 -12.11 -12.48
N SER A 95 6.42 -12.07 -13.48
CA SER A 95 7.06 -10.82 -13.92
C SER A 95 6.14 -10.00 -14.84
N VAL A 96 5.12 -10.62 -15.44
CA VAL A 96 4.06 -9.94 -16.19
C VAL A 96 2.69 -10.33 -15.63
N THR A 97 1.99 -9.38 -15.03
CA THR A 97 0.83 -9.69 -14.18
C THR A 97 -0.37 -8.83 -14.47
N ARG A 98 -1.55 -9.48 -14.45
CA ARG A 98 -2.81 -8.83 -14.73
C ARG A 98 -3.18 -7.90 -13.58
N VAL A 99 -3.60 -6.70 -13.95
CA VAL A 99 -4.22 -5.71 -13.07
C VAL A 99 -5.73 -5.73 -13.30
N THR A 100 -6.49 -5.67 -12.21
CA THR A 100 -7.96 -5.71 -12.22
C THR A 100 -8.52 -4.36 -11.76
N GLY A 101 -9.68 -3.96 -12.30
CA GLY A 101 -10.32 -2.69 -11.96
C GLY A 101 -10.67 -1.84 -13.18
N LEU A 102 -11.01 -0.57 -12.94
CA LEU A 102 -11.36 0.41 -13.99
C LEU A 102 -10.16 0.68 -14.92
N ASP A 103 -8.95 0.59 -14.40
CA ASP A 103 -7.68 0.79 -15.11
C ASP A 103 -6.97 -0.54 -15.41
N SER A 104 -7.75 -1.56 -15.83
CA SER A 104 -7.22 -2.90 -16.06
C SER A 104 -6.18 -2.96 -17.18
N GLY A 105 -5.23 -3.89 -17.06
CA GLY A 105 -4.08 -3.98 -17.96
C GLY A 105 -3.08 -5.03 -17.48
N PHE A 106 -1.81 -4.85 -17.83
CA PHE A 106 -0.72 -5.69 -17.34
C PHE A 106 0.46 -4.86 -16.86
N ASP A 107 1.00 -5.23 -15.70
CA ASP A 107 2.21 -4.64 -15.15
C ASP A 107 3.42 -5.54 -15.38
N VAL A 108 4.57 -4.88 -15.45
CA VAL A 108 5.89 -5.49 -15.46
C VAL A 108 6.77 -4.75 -14.47
N VAL A 109 7.51 -5.51 -13.68
CA VAL A 109 8.58 -5.01 -12.82
C VAL A 109 9.91 -5.16 -13.56
N LEU A 110 10.56 -4.03 -13.81
CA LEU A 110 11.85 -3.91 -14.50
C LEU A 110 13.03 -3.84 -13.52
N ASP A 111 12.80 -3.21 -12.37
CA ASP A 111 13.76 -3.11 -11.26
C ASP A 111 13.04 -3.45 -9.95
N PRO A 112 13.07 -4.71 -9.51
CA PRO A 112 12.41 -5.14 -8.27
C PRO A 112 13.10 -4.58 -7.01
N ASP A 113 14.33 -4.11 -7.13
CA ASP A 113 15.10 -3.54 -6.02
C ASP A 113 14.89 -2.02 -5.89
N CYS A 114 14.15 -1.41 -6.83
CA CYS A 114 13.86 0.02 -6.81
C CYS A 114 13.03 0.40 -5.58
N GLN A 115 13.54 1.35 -4.82
CA GLN A 115 12.87 1.95 -3.67
C GLN A 115 12.54 3.41 -3.94
N LEU A 116 11.28 3.79 -3.68
CA LEU A 116 10.88 5.19 -3.72
C LEU A 116 11.37 5.90 -2.46
N PRO A 117 11.86 7.15 -2.56
CA PRO A 117 12.33 7.88 -1.40
C PRO A 117 11.15 8.20 -0.48
N GLN A 118 11.30 7.90 0.80
CA GLN A 118 10.32 8.27 1.82
C GLN A 118 10.70 9.62 2.44
N PRO A 119 9.79 10.61 2.50
CA PRO A 119 10.10 11.97 2.97
C PRO A 119 10.73 12.00 4.37
N GLY A 120 10.35 11.07 5.24
CA GLY A 120 10.82 10.95 6.62
C GLY A 120 12.34 10.87 6.80
N PHE A 121 13.06 10.28 5.85
CA PHE A 121 14.53 10.15 5.91
C PHE A 121 15.26 11.46 5.61
N ALA A 122 14.60 12.43 4.97
CA ALA A 122 15.14 13.76 4.71
C ALA A 122 14.72 14.81 5.75
N GLN A 123 13.81 14.46 6.68
CA GLN A 123 13.42 15.37 7.76
C GLN A 123 14.54 15.55 8.78
N GLU A 124 14.66 16.78 9.30
CA GLU A 124 15.57 17.06 10.41
C GLU A 124 15.12 16.28 11.66
N PRO A 125 16.06 15.68 12.42
CA PRO A 125 15.74 14.97 13.66
C PRO A 125 15.25 15.93 14.76
N GLY A 126 14.38 15.42 15.63
CA GLY A 126 14.00 16.10 16.86
C GLY A 126 15.19 16.26 17.82
N THR A 127 15.32 17.44 18.43
CA THR A 127 16.43 17.77 19.35
C THR A 127 15.99 17.89 20.81
N ALA A 128 14.72 17.56 21.11
CA ALA A 128 14.22 17.57 22.48
C ALA A 128 14.94 16.51 23.33
N ALA A 129 15.06 16.77 24.63
CA ALA A 129 15.52 15.74 25.57
C ALA A 129 14.51 14.58 25.58
N PRO A 130 14.97 13.31 25.71
CA PRO A 130 14.06 12.18 25.77
C PRO A 130 13.00 12.34 26.87
N ALA A 131 11.76 11.99 26.58
CA ALA A 131 10.71 11.96 27.60
C ALA A 131 10.71 10.61 28.33
N GLY A 132 9.95 10.56 29.41
CA GLY A 132 9.85 9.41 30.28
C GLY A 132 10.51 9.63 31.63
N ASP A 133 9.72 9.42 32.67
CA ASP A 133 10.19 9.34 34.04
C ASP A 133 9.97 7.88 34.51
N PRO A 134 11.05 7.13 34.82
CA PRO A 134 10.95 5.73 35.19
C PRO A 134 10.20 5.50 36.51
N GLU A 135 10.37 6.39 37.49
CA GLU A 135 9.71 6.24 38.80
C GLU A 135 8.21 6.48 38.66
N VAL A 136 7.83 7.50 37.90
CA VAL A 136 6.43 7.81 37.60
C VAL A 136 5.80 6.73 36.71
N ALA A 137 6.53 6.18 35.73
CA ALA A 137 6.06 5.10 34.88
C ALA A 137 5.73 3.84 35.70
N VAL A 138 6.64 3.43 36.59
CA VAL A 138 6.42 2.28 37.48
C VAL A 138 5.21 2.50 38.38
N ALA A 139 5.07 3.70 38.96
CA ALA A 139 3.92 4.04 39.80
C ALA A 139 2.60 3.98 39.01
N ARG A 140 2.57 4.57 37.81
CA ARG A 140 1.41 4.55 36.92
C ARG A 140 1.06 3.15 36.44
N PHE A 141 2.06 2.34 36.09
CA PHE A 141 1.83 0.98 35.63
C PHE A 141 1.20 0.11 36.72
N ARG A 142 1.69 0.20 37.96
CA ARG A 142 1.09 -0.52 39.10
C ARG A 142 -0.35 -0.09 39.35
N ALA A 143 -0.61 1.21 39.37
CA ALA A 143 -1.98 1.72 39.51
C ALA A 143 -2.89 1.27 38.34
N TYR A 144 -2.33 1.19 37.12
CA TYR A 144 -3.06 0.74 35.93
C TYR A 144 -3.46 -0.72 36.06
N LEU A 145 -2.55 -1.58 36.51
CA LEU A 145 -2.83 -2.99 36.78
C LEU A 145 -3.84 -3.17 37.91
N GLU A 146 -3.76 -2.36 38.97
CA GLU A 146 -4.75 -2.37 40.06
C GLU A 146 -6.15 -2.00 39.54
N ARG A 147 -6.26 -0.93 38.75
CA ARG A 147 -7.53 -0.50 38.17
C ARG A 147 -8.11 -1.53 37.20
N ARG A 148 -7.26 -2.15 36.37
CA ARG A 148 -7.68 -3.29 35.53
C ARG A 148 -8.15 -4.45 36.38
N ALA A 149 -7.46 -4.78 37.46
CA ALA A 149 -7.83 -5.87 38.34
C ALA A 149 -9.20 -5.65 39.01
N GLU A 150 -9.51 -4.41 39.38
CA GLU A 150 -10.84 -4.02 39.88
C GLU A 150 -11.93 -4.25 38.82
N ILE A 151 -11.66 -3.89 37.56
CA ILE A 151 -12.61 -4.03 36.43
C ILE A 151 -12.81 -5.50 36.03
N LEU A 152 -11.73 -6.28 35.99
CA LEU A 152 -11.75 -7.69 35.61
C LEU A 152 -12.22 -8.58 36.76
N GLY A 153 -12.07 -8.14 38.01
CA GLY A 153 -12.37 -8.93 39.21
C GLY A 153 -11.27 -9.91 39.59
N ARG A 154 -10.08 -9.81 38.98
CA ARG A 154 -8.90 -10.62 39.25
C ARG A 154 -7.62 -9.85 38.91
N PRO A 155 -6.49 -10.08 39.60
CA PRO A 155 -5.22 -9.49 39.22
C PRO A 155 -4.76 -10.03 37.87
N GLU A 156 -4.03 -9.19 37.14
CA GLU A 156 -3.30 -9.60 35.94
C GLU A 156 -2.12 -10.50 36.34
N GLU A 157 -1.98 -11.65 35.68
CA GLU A 157 -0.87 -12.57 35.89
C GLU A 157 0.29 -12.19 34.98
N LEU A 158 1.27 -11.50 35.55
CA LEU A 158 2.46 -11.04 34.84
C LEU A 158 3.55 -12.12 34.78
N PRO A 159 4.31 -12.17 33.68
CA PRO A 159 5.53 -12.97 33.60
C PRO A 159 6.60 -12.45 34.57
N PRO A 160 7.64 -13.24 34.87
CA PRO A 160 8.74 -12.80 35.72
C PRO A 160 9.42 -11.51 35.20
N PRO A 161 9.99 -10.68 36.08
CA PRO A 161 10.77 -9.52 35.68
C PRO A 161 12.04 -9.93 34.94
N ALA A 162 12.45 -9.11 33.96
CA ALA A 162 13.74 -9.25 33.32
C ALA A 162 14.87 -8.88 34.30
N THR A 163 15.96 -9.63 34.24
CA THR A 163 17.18 -9.30 34.96
C THR A 163 17.94 -8.16 34.27
N ALA A 164 18.75 -7.42 35.03
CA ALA A 164 19.61 -6.39 34.46
C ALA A 164 20.53 -6.91 33.34
N ALA A 165 20.95 -8.17 33.41
CA ALA A 165 21.80 -8.79 32.39
C ALA A 165 21.04 -9.07 31.07
N GLU A 166 19.77 -9.48 31.16
CA GLU A 166 18.90 -9.69 30.00
C GLU A 166 18.56 -8.36 29.31
N ILE A 167 18.23 -7.32 30.10
CA ILE A 167 18.02 -5.97 29.58
C ILE A 167 19.30 -5.44 28.89
N ASP A 168 20.45 -5.57 29.54
CA ASP A 168 21.73 -5.12 28.95
C ASP A 168 22.09 -5.92 27.68
N GLU A 169 21.70 -7.20 27.58
CA GLU A 169 21.87 -8.00 26.37
C GLU A 169 20.92 -7.55 25.25
N ALA A 170 19.66 -7.29 25.56
CA ALA A 170 18.69 -6.76 24.60
C ALA A 170 19.16 -5.40 24.04
N GLU A 171 19.66 -4.51 24.89
CA GLU A 171 20.21 -3.21 24.46
C GLU A 171 21.49 -3.35 23.62
N ARG A 172 22.35 -4.33 23.94
CA ARG A 172 23.50 -4.67 23.09
C ARG A 172 23.04 -5.16 21.71
N ARG A 173 22.04 -6.04 21.67
CA ARG A 173 21.46 -6.59 20.44
C ARG A 173 20.82 -5.50 19.57
N LEU A 174 20.11 -4.56 20.18
CA LEU A 174 19.48 -3.41 19.51
C LEU A 174 20.49 -2.31 19.13
N GLY A 175 21.71 -2.37 19.65
CA GLY A 175 22.74 -1.33 19.45
C GLY A 175 22.42 0.01 20.13
N ARG A 176 21.46 0.04 21.06
CA ARG A 176 21.01 1.25 21.77
C ARG A 176 20.40 0.93 23.13
N ARG A 177 20.40 1.91 24.03
CA ARG A 177 19.67 1.83 25.31
C ARG A 177 18.17 1.98 25.08
N LEU A 178 17.36 1.28 25.88
CA LEU A 178 15.93 1.52 25.95
C LEU A 178 15.66 2.87 26.66
N PRO A 179 14.54 3.55 26.37
CA PRO A 179 14.05 4.63 27.23
C PRO A 179 13.97 4.19 28.70
N ALA A 180 14.28 5.11 29.62
CA ALA A 180 14.34 4.79 31.04
C ALA A 180 12.99 4.27 31.57
N ASP A 181 11.87 4.83 31.10
CA ASP A 181 10.52 4.43 31.49
C ASP A 181 10.14 3.04 30.95
N LEU A 182 10.46 2.72 29.69
CA LEU A 182 10.29 1.35 29.18
C LEU A 182 11.17 0.35 29.92
N ARG A 183 12.45 0.69 30.14
CA ARG A 183 13.39 -0.17 30.88
C ARG A 183 12.84 -0.53 32.25
N ALA A 184 12.28 0.45 32.97
CA ALA A 184 11.71 0.26 34.29
C ALA A 184 10.46 -0.65 34.29
N LEU A 185 9.70 -0.70 33.19
CA LEU A 185 8.62 -1.68 33.05
C LEU A 185 9.16 -3.11 32.94
N TYR A 186 10.21 -3.33 32.16
CA TYR A 186 10.82 -4.67 32.01
C TYR A 186 11.40 -5.21 33.32
N GLU A 187 11.80 -4.33 34.24
CA GLU A 187 12.19 -4.70 35.61
C GLU A 187 11.00 -5.17 36.48
N ILE A 188 9.75 -4.98 36.02
CA ILE A 188 8.53 -5.50 36.66
C ILE A 188 8.12 -6.84 36.04
N ALA A 189 8.16 -6.96 34.70
CA ALA A 189 7.76 -8.17 33.96
C ALA A 189 8.33 -8.16 32.54
N ASP A 190 8.63 -9.32 31.97
CA ASP A 190 9.26 -9.45 30.64
C ASP A 190 8.31 -9.80 29.49
N GLY A 191 7.16 -9.13 29.39
CA GLY A 191 6.20 -9.35 28.29
C GLY A 191 5.83 -10.83 27.99
N SER A 192 5.00 -11.08 26.98
CA SER A 192 4.66 -12.46 26.60
C SER A 192 4.04 -12.52 25.20
N MET A 193 4.19 -13.68 24.55
CA MET A 193 3.70 -13.94 23.19
C MET A 193 3.03 -15.32 23.09
N GLY A 194 2.20 -15.53 22.07
CA GLY A 194 1.47 -16.79 21.85
C GLY A 194 0.32 -17.00 22.83
N ASP A 195 0.15 -18.24 23.32
CA ASP A 195 -0.96 -18.61 24.22
C ASP A 195 -0.94 -17.85 25.57
N GLU A 196 0.17 -17.16 25.87
CA GLU A 196 0.37 -16.38 27.08
C GLU A 196 0.32 -14.86 26.83
N GLU A 197 -0.13 -14.38 25.67
CA GLU A 197 -0.25 -12.94 25.35
C GLU A 197 -1.00 -12.16 26.43
N ARG A 198 -0.52 -10.94 26.71
CA ARG A 198 -1.10 -10.01 27.67
C ARG A 198 -1.36 -8.68 27.00
N TYR A 199 -2.62 -8.44 26.63
CA TYR A 199 -3.10 -7.21 25.97
C TYR A 199 -3.20 -6.02 26.95
N LEU A 200 -2.04 -5.60 27.46
CA LEU A 200 -1.92 -4.54 28.47
C LEU A 200 -1.90 -3.13 27.86
N PHE A 201 -1.72 -2.99 26.54
CA PHE A 201 -1.62 -1.68 25.90
C PHE A 201 -2.71 -1.50 24.83
N GLU A 202 -3.94 -1.24 25.25
CA GLU A 202 -5.10 -0.96 24.35
C GLU A 202 -5.25 -2.01 23.23
N GLY A 203 -5.34 -3.27 23.64
CA GLY A 203 -5.46 -4.41 22.73
C GLY A 203 -4.16 -4.86 22.10
N ASN A 204 -3.02 -4.25 22.43
CA ASN A 204 -1.69 -4.70 22.02
C ASN A 204 -1.04 -5.55 23.12
N ALA A 205 -0.57 -6.74 22.75
CA ALA A 205 0.22 -7.63 23.57
C ALA A 205 1.62 -7.07 23.77
N TRP A 206 2.09 -7.02 25.02
CA TRP A 206 3.42 -6.52 25.35
C TRP A 206 4.50 -7.55 24.98
N LEU A 207 5.43 -7.15 24.11
CA LEU A 207 6.49 -8.02 23.61
C LEU A 207 7.54 -8.33 24.70
N PRO A 208 8.04 -9.58 24.79
CA PRO A 208 9.21 -9.90 25.61
C PRO A 208 10.47 -9.25 25.04
N LEU A 209 11.49 -9.04 25.87
CA LEU A 209 12.74 -8.36 25.49
C LEU A 209 13.39 -8.96 24.24
N ASP A 210 13.42 -10.29 24.13
CA ASP A 210 14.02 -10.99 22.98
C ASP A 210 13.26 -10.77 21.65
N SER A 211 12.00 -10.36 21.74
CA SER A 211 11.17 -10.00 20.59
C SER A 211 11.25 -8.53 20.22
N LEU A 212 11.79 -7.64 21.08
CA LEU A 212 12.05 -6.25 20.70
C LEU A 212 12.99 -6.21 19.50
N ARG A 213 12.59 -5.49 18.47
CA ARG A 213 13.37 -5.30 17.22
C ARG A 213 13.18 -3.87 16.73
N SER A 214 14.15 -3.41 15.95
CA SER A 214 13.91 -2.24 15.13
C SER A 214 12.85 -2.59 14.09
N GLU A 215 11.89 -1.70 13.85
CA GLU A 215 10.88 -1.94 12.82
C GLU A 215 11.53 -2.15 11.46
N SER A 216 12.64 -1.45 11.20
CA SER A 216 13.47 -1.68 10.01
C SER A 216 13.91 -3.15 9.84
N ASP A 217 14.10 -3.90 10.93
CA ASP A 217 14.60 -5.28 10.86
C ASP A 217 13.49 -6.29 10.56
N GLU A 218 12.22 -5.91 10.73
CA GLU A 218 11.08 -6.78 10.42
C GLU A 218 10.82 -6.90 8.93
N TRP A 219 11.20 -5.87 8.18
CA TRP A 219 10.99 -5.81 6.75
C TRP A 219 12.36 -5.87 6.05
N GLU A 220 12.57 -6.79 5.10
CA GLU A 220 13.87 -6.97 4.44
C GLU A 220 14.47 -5.63 3.96
N GLY A 221 15.54 -5.18 4.62
CA GLY A 221 16.25 -3.94 4.26
C GLY A 221 15.71 -2.65 4.88
N GLY A 222 14.86 -2.69 5.91
CA GLY A 222 14.52 -1.47 6.63
C GLY A 222 13.21 -0.81 6.28
N GLN A 223 12.41 -1.41 5.41
CA GLN A 223 11.38 -0.67 4.67
C GLN A 223 10.11 -1.48 4.48
N ARG A 224 8.99 -0.76 4.48
CA ARG A 224 7.64 -1.19 4.11
C ARG A 224 7.70 -2.32 3.07
N PRO A 225 7.09 -3.49 3.34
CA PRO A 225 7.23 -4.61 2.44
C PRO A 225 6.47 -4.25 1.17
N TRP A 226 7.06 -4.60 0.07
CA TRP A 226 6.42 -4.52 -1.22
C TRP A 226 5.24 -5.51 -1.23
N PHE A 227 3.99 -5.01 -1.08
CA PHE A 227 2.79 -5.88 -1.11
C PHE A 227 2.32 -6.23 -2.52
N GLY A 228 3.10 -5.84 -3.53
CA GLY A 228 2.92 -6.28 -4.91
C GLY A 228 2.05 -5.34 -5.72
N TRP A 229 2.54 -5.15 -6.95
CA TRP A 229 1.86 -4.81 -8.20
C TRP A 229 2.11 -3.45 -8.82
N ASP A 230 2.53 -2.41 -8.09
CA ASP A 230 2.71 -1.09 -8.72
C ASP A 230 3.86 -0.24 -8.16
N LEU A 231 4.78 -0.82 -7.38
CA LEU A 231 5.74 -0.03 -6.57
C LEU A 231 5.08 1.01 -5.65
N GLU A 232 3.75 0.98 -5.51
CA GLU A 232 2.93 2.02 -4.88
C GLU A 232 3.39 3.43 -5.34
N TRP A 233 3.46 3.63 -6.66
CA TRP A 233 3.98 4.86 -7.27
C TRP A 233 3.24 6.13 -6.87
N ASP A 234 2.01 6.00 -6.38
CA ASP A 234 1.11 7.04 -5.85
C ASP A 234 1.06 7.09 -4.32
N ALA A 235 1.92 6.32 -3.63
CA ALA A 235 1.97 6.33 -2.17
C ALA A 235 2.36 7.71 -1.63
N VAL A 236 1.59 8.16 -0.66
CA VAL A 236 1.83 9.38 0.09
C VAL A 236 1.85 9.04 1.57
N VAL A 237 2.94 9.41 2.25
CA VAL A 237 3.03 9.31 3.70
C VAL A 237 2.62 10.65 4.31
N PHE A 238 1.48 10.72 4.96
CA PHE A 238 0.95 11.91 5.61
C PHE A 238 1.75 12.32 6.85
N ASP A 239 1.64 13.59 7.21
CA ASP A 239 2.11 14.12 8.49
C ASP A 239 1.31 13.47 9.64
N ALA A 240 2.00 13.05 10.70
CA ALA A 240 1.33 12.66 11.95
C ALA A 240 0.56 13.85 12.56
N ALA A 241 -0.32 13.58 13.53
CA ALA A 241 -0.92 14.61 14.38
C ALA A 241 -0.42 14.45 15.82
N PRO A 242 0.27 15.44 16.40
CA PRO A 242 0.64 16.73 15.81
C PRO A 242 1.68 16.62 14.68
N ALA A 243 1.65 17.55 13.71
CA ALA A 243 2.57 17.49 12.57
C ALA A 243 4.03 17.67 12.97
N ASP A 244 4.92 17.10 12.16
CA ASP A 244 6.38 17.17 12.34
C ASP A 244 6.87 16.55 13.67
N THR A 245 6.04 15.74 14.33
CA THR A 245 6.43 14.95 15.52
C THR A 245 7.02 13.60 15.14
N VAL A 246 6.40 12.91 14.18
CA VAL A 246 6.86 11.62 13.65
C VAL A 246 7.37 11.82 12.23
N ARG A 247 8.42 11.09 11.85
CA ARG A 247 8.93 11.11 10.48
C ARG A 247 7.91 10.49 9.52
N ARG A 248 7.77 11.08 8.33
CA ARG A 248 6.91 10.63 7.24
C ARG A 248 7.54 9.44 6.49
N CYS A 249 7.66 8.30 7.16
CA CYS A 249 8.10 7.03 6.57
C CYS A 249 7.30 5.85 7.16
N GLY A 250 7.21 4.73 6.44
CA GLY A 250 6.48 3.54 6.89
C GLY A 250 7.29 2.61 7.80
N ALA A 251 8.60 2.83 7.95
CA ALA A 251 9.47 2.15 8.89
C ALA A 251 10.73 2.99 9.12
N HIS A 252 11.35 2.87 10.30
CA HIS A 252 12.59 3.59 10.61
C HIS A 252 13.49 2.78 11.57
N PRO A 253 14.83 2.82 11.40
CA PRO A 253 15.76 2.12 12.30
C PRO A 253 15.81 2.65 13.74
N GLY A 254 15.14 3.79 13.98
CA GLY A 254 14.95 4.39 15.30
C GLY A 254 13.67 3.96 15.98
N TRP A 255 12.80 3.18 15.33
CA TRP A 255 11.50 2.78 15.87
C TRP A 255 11.57 1.37 16.44
N LEU A 256 11.28 1.22 17.73
CA LEU A 256 11.35 -0.05 18.44
C LEU A 256 9.96 -0.56 18.77
N ASN A 257 9.56 -1.66 18.13
CA ASN A 257 8.28 -2.30 18.41
C ASN A 257 8.31 -2.91 19.81
N PHE A 258 7.39 -2.49 20.69
CA PHE A 258 7.29 -3.00 22.06
C PHE A 258 5.95 -3.66 22.37
N ALA A 259 4.90 -3.42 21.57
CA ALA A 259 3.66 -4.17 21.67
C ALA A 259 3.03 -4.41 20.29
N THR A 260 2.24 -5.46 20.14
CA THR A 260 1.61 -5.84 18.86
C THR A 260 0.22 -6.44 19.04
N ARG A 261 -0.61 -6.41 18.00
CA ARG A 261 -1.87 -7.18 17.96
C ARG A 261 -1.71 -8.55 17.27
N SER A 262 -0.47 -8.95 16.96
CA SER A 262 -0.16 -10.18 16.20
C SER A 262 -0.78 -10.20 14.80
N ASP A 263 -1.16 -9.02 14.30
CA ASP A 263 -1.74 -8.77 12.98
C ASP A 263 -0.80 -7.97 12.06
N GLY A 264 0.42 -7.69 12.49
CA GLY A 264 1.39 -6.85 11.76
C GLY A 264 1.30 -5.35 12.06
N ASN A 265 0.50 -4.95 13.06
CA ASN A 265 0.49 -3.60 13.62
C ASN A 265 1.21 -3.56 14.98
N TYR A 266 1.80 -2.41 15.28
CA TYR A 266 2.64 -2.23 16.46
C TYR A 266 2.41 -0.90 17.16
N LEU A 267 2.55 -0.93 18.48
CA LEU A 267 3.01 0.22 19.24
C LEU A 267 4.54 0.21 19.24
N ALA A 268 5.12 1.29 18.75
CA ALA A 268 6.56 1.47 18.67
C ALA A 268 7.00 2.68 19.51
N ILE A 269 8.22 2.60 20.01
CA ILE A 269 8.93 3.72 20.62
C ILE A 269 9.78 4.38 19.54
N ASP A 270 9.54 5.66 19.30
CA ASP A 270 10.27 6.46 18.36
C ASP A 270 11.48 7.14 19.03
N MET A 271 12.67 6.60 18.75
CA MET A 271 13.94 7.11 19.25
C MET A 271 14.62 8.10 18.29
N ASP A 272 14.06 8.33 17.10
CA ASP A 272 14.58 9.27 16.12
C ASP A 272 13.41 10.02 15.47
N PRO A 273 12.71 10.86 16.25
CA PRO A 273 11.52 11.56 15.79
C PRO A 273 11.85 12.65 14.78
N ALA A 274 10.80 13.19 14.15
CA ALA A 274 10.93 14.42 13.37
C ALA A 274 11.17 15.63 14.28
N ARG A 275 11.47 16.78 13.67
CA ARG A 275 11.99 18.00 14.33
C ARG A 275 11.18 18.45 15.56
N SER A 276 9.86 18.32 15.54
CA SER A 276 8.97 18.75 16.62
C SER A 276 8.65 17.63 17.61
N GLY A 277 9.10 16.40 17.36
CA GLY A 277 8.90 15.26 18.24
C GLY A 277 9.99 15.11 19.29
N ARG A 278 9.84 14.06 20.10
CA ARG A 278 10.71 13.81 21.24
C ARG A 278 11.16 12.34 21.28
N PRO A 279 12.47 12.07 21.42
CA PRO A 279 12.93 10.70 21.53
C PRO A 279 12.26 9.98 22.71
N GLY A 280 11.78 8.76 22.49
CA GLY A 280 11.01 8.00 23.46
C GLY A 280 9.50 8.16 23.33
N GLN A 281 9.00 9.01 22.41
CA GLN A 281 7.57 9.11 22.11
C GLN A 281 7.02 7.79 21.57
N ILE A 282 5.73 7.58 21.76
CA ILE A 282 5.01 6.39 21.34
C ILE A 282 4.27 6.69 20.05
N ILE A 283 4.40 5.77 19.10
CA ILE A 283 3.73 5.84 17.81
C ILE A 283 3.02 4.51 17.51
N TYR A 284 1.98 4.58 16.69
CA TYR A 284 1.41 3.44 16.01
C TYR A 284 2.01 3.31 14.61
N THR A 285 2.30 2.07 14.21
CA THR A 285 2.92 1.72 12.93
C THR A 285 2.53 0.31 12.49
N GLY A 286 2.95 -0.10 11.30
CA GLY A 286 2.78 -1.44 10.76
C GLY A 286 1.86 -1.52 9.54
N ARG A 287 1.27 -2.70 9.32
CA ARG A 287 0.55 -3.07 8.09
C ARG A 287 -0.55 -2.08 7.69
N ASP A 288 -1.34 -1.61 8.66
CA ASP A 288 -2.52 -0.79 8.40
C ASP A 288 -2.24 0.72 8.51
N TYR A 289 -0.97 1.10 8.69
CA TYR A 289 -0.51 2.50 8.72
C TYR A 289 0.14 2.88 7.38
N ASP A 290 -0.53 2.52 6.30
CA ASP A 290 -0.13 2.74 4.90
C ASP A 290 0.05 4.22 4.56
N ALA A 291 -0.81 5.06 5.12
CA ALA A 291 -0.77 6.50 5.01
C ALA A 291 0.27 7.15 5.94
N GLY A 292 0.98 6.39 6.77
CA GLY A 292 2.01 6.86 7.69
C GLY A 292 1.73 6.56 9.17
N PRO A 293 2.77 6.66 10.02
CA PRO A 293 2.68 6.37 11.44
C PRO A 293 1.84 7.43 12.16
N ALA A 294 1.17 7.02 13.24
CA ALA A 294 0.39 7.92 14.08
C ALA A 294 1.10 8.18 15.41
N TYR A 295 1.18 9.44 15.83
CA TYR A 295 1.63 9.78 17.17
C TYR A 295 0.60 9.35 18.22
N VAL A 296 1.06 8.83 19.36
CA VAL A 296 0.21 8.35 20.45
C VAL A 296 0.47 9.14 21.73
N ALA A 297 1.72 9.22 22.18
CA ALA A 297 2.07 9.86 23.45
C ALA A 297 3.52 10.32 23.51
N ASP A 298 3.83 11.27 24.38
CA ASP A 298 5.20 11.80 24.56
C ASP A 298 6.18 10.73 25.10
N SER A 299 5.69 9.71 25.82
CA SER A 299 6.45 8.56 26.29
C SER A 299 5.55 7.47 26.89
N ILE A 300 6.13 6.35 27.32
CA ILE A 300 5.42 5.31 28.09
C ILE A 300 4.81 5.88 29.37
N THR A 301 5.55 6.74 30.09
CA THR A 301 5.04 7.43 31.28
C THR A 301 3.74 8.17 30.97
N SER A 302 3.69 8.95 29.88
CA SER A 302 2.51 9.73 29.49
C SER A 302 1.37 8.83 28.99
N LEU A 303 1.69 7.78 28.22
CA LEU A 303 0.72 6.79 27.75
C LEU A 303 -0.03 6.13 28.92
N LEU A 304 0.70 5.65 29.93
CA LEU A 304 0.10 5.03 31.11
C LEU A 304 -0.72 6.04 31.94
N GLY A 305 -0.32 7.32 31.95
CA GLY A 305 -1.09 8.39 32.58
C GLY A 305 -2.44 8.57 31.91
N HIS A 306 -2.45 8.65 30.57
CA HIS A 306 -3.67 8.76 29.77
C HIS A 306 -4.59 7.56 29.96
N TYR A 307 -4.05 6.34 29.92
CA TYR A 307 -4.85 5.12 30.16
C TYR A 307 -5.50 5.11 31.54
N LEU A 308 -4.76 5.52 32.57
CA LEU A 308 -5.30 5.66 33.92
C LEU A 308 -6.44 6.69 33.99
N GLU A 309 -6.25 7.85 33.38
CA GLU A 309 -7.27 8.90 33.34
C GLU A 309 -8.56 8.40 32.68
N LEU A 310 -8.47 7.67 31.57
CA LEU A 310 -9.64 7.08 30.91
C LEU A 310 -10.33 6.02 31.78
N LEU A 311 -9.57 5.14 32.43
CA LEU A 311 -10.14 4.13 33.34
C LEU A 311 -10.83 4.78 34.55
N ASP A 312 -10.21 5.81 35.13
CA ASP A 312 -10.75 6.56 36.28
C ASP A 312 -12.05 7.30 35.93
N GLN A 313 -12.18 7.74 34.68
CA GLN A 313 -13.40 8.37 34.16
C GLN A 313 -14.48 7.36 33.76
N GLY A 314 -14.19 6.05 33.78
CA GLY A 314 -15.08 5.03 33.25
C GLY A 314 -15.21 5.07 31.72
N ALA A 315 -14.24 5.67 31.03
CA ALA A 315 -14.17 5.74 29.58
C ALA A 315 -13.57 4.45 28.99
N TYR A 316 -14.24 3.32 29.22
CA TYR A 316 -13.86 2.03 28.69
C TYR A 316 -15.06 1.10 28.45
N ASP A 317 -14.86 0.13 27.57
CA ASP A 317 -15.74 -1.02 27.35
C ASP A 317 -15.05 -2.29 27.83
N LYS A 318 -15.84 -3.21 28.39
CA LYS A 318 -15.36 -4.52 28.85
C LYS A 318 -16.12 -5.62 28.12
N ASP A 319 -15.39 -6.51 27.46
CA ASP A 319 -15.92 -7.74 26.88
C ASP A 319 -15.11 -8.95 27.37
N GLY A 320 -15.71 -9.75 28.25
CA GLY A 320 -15.00 -10.83 28.95
C GLY A 320 -13.79 -10.31 29.73
N ASP A 321 -12.60 -10.76 29.33
CA ASP A 321 -11.30 -10.35 29.90
C ASP A 321 -10.64 -9.19 29.13
N TYR A 322 -11.29 -8.68 28.07
CA TYR A 322 -10.78 -7.59 27.25
C TYR A 322 -11.31 -6.24 27.75
N ILE A 323 -10.41 -5.25 27.87
CA ILE A 323 -10.75 -3.85 28.18
C ILE A 323 -10.33 -2.99 26.99
N SER A 324 -11.29 -2.31 26.38
CA SER A 324 -11.07 -1.31 25.35
C SER A 324 -11.23 0.08 25.95
N LEU A 325 -10.24 0.94 25.80
CA LEU A 325 -10.36 2.33 26.22
C LEU A 325 -11.17 3.12 25.20
N ARG A 326 -11.99 4.06 25.67
CA ARG A 326 -12.75 4.98 24.82
C ARG A 326 -12.04 6.33 24.79
N GLU A 327 -11.36 6.59 23.68
CA GLU A 327 -10.77 7.89 23.41
C GLU A 327 -11.87 8.95 23.23
N PRO A 328 -11.69 10.18 23.75
CA PRO A 328 -12.55 11.30 23.38
C PRO A 328 -12.39 11.58 21.88
N ALA A 329 -13.45 12.10 21.26
CA ALA A 329 -13.35 12.57 19.87
C ALA A 329 -12.25 13.65 19.79
N GLY A 330 -11.23 13.41 18.97
CA GLY A 330 -10.11 14.34 18.81
C GLY A 330 -10.57 15.71 18.32
N GLU A 331 -9.91 16.77 18.78
CA GLU A 331 -10.12 18.15 18.30
C GLU A 331 -9.41 18.43 16.97
N ASP A 332 -8.58 17.50 16.49
CA ASP A 332 -7.87 17.63 15.22
C ASP A 332 -8.87 17.59 14.06
N GLY A 333 -9.06 18.73 13.38
CA GLY A 333 -9.96 18.85 12.24
C GLY A 333 -9.65 17.82 11.14
N ALA A 334 -10.63 17.55 10.27
CA ALA A 334 -10.56 16.48 9.27
C ALA A 334 -9.26 16.50 8.44
N GLN A 335 -8.45 15.44 8.57
CA GLN A 335 -7.23 15.26 7.78
C GLN A 335 -7.51 14.73 6.38
N GLN A 336 -8.66 14.08 6.20
CA GLN A 336 -9.08 13.52 4.92
C GLN A 336 -10.55 13.83 4.69
N ILE A 337 -10.89 14.22 3.45
CA ILE A 337 -12.26 14.49 3.03
C ILE A 337 -12.59 13.64 1.80
N ILE A 338 -13.78 13.04 1.79
CA ILE A 338 -14.37 12.36 0.65
C ILE A 338 -15.71 13.02 0.36
N GLY A 339 -15.85 13.63 -0.82
CA GLY A 339 -17.01 14.43 -1.20
C GLY A 339 -16.62 15.82 -1.68
N ASP A 340 -17.49 16.80 -1.46
CA ASP A 340 -17.28 18.18 -1.92
C ASP A 340 -16.26 18.95 -1.07
N ILE A 341 -15.72 20.01 -1.64
CA ILE A 341 -14.89 20.99 -0.90
C ILE A 341 -15.79 21.70 0.12
N PRO A 342 -15.47 21.67 1.43
CA PRO A 342 -16.26 22.36 2.44
C PRO A 342 -16.11 23.89 2.33
N ASP A 343 -17.11 24.63 2.83
CA ASP A 343 -17.08 26.10 2.89
C ASP A 343 -15.87 26.64 3.68
N GLU A 344 -15.46 25.92 4.73
CA GLU A 344 -14.25 26.18 5.50
C GLU A 344 -13.32 24.97 5.39
N VAL A 345 -12.24 25.14 4.62
CA VAL A 345 -11.23 24.10 4.42
C VAL A 345 -10.34 24.00 5.67
N PRO A 346 -10.26 22.83 6.33
CA PRO A 346 -9.47 22.71 7.54
C PRO A 346 -7.97 22.79 7.21
N PRO A 347 -7.16 23.54 7.99
CA PRO A 347 -5.72 23.66 7.75
C PRO A 347 -4.96 22.34 8.02
N THR A 348 -5.61 21.37 8.66
CA THR A 348 -5.12 20.02 8.90
C THR A 348 -5.35 19.07 7.72
N LEU A 349 -6.08 19.48 6.68
CA LEU A 349 -6.39 18.64 5.52
C LEU A 349 -5.13 18.21 4.79
N GLN A 350 -4.98 16.90 4.60
CA GLN A 350 -3.87 16.25 3.90
C GLN A 350 -4.31 15.51 2.63
N ALA A 351 -5.57 15.06 2.58
CA ALA A 351 -6.13 14.41 1.41
C ALA A 351 -7.57 14.85 1.13
N ILE A 352 -7.90 15.08 -0.13
CA ILE A 352 -9.29 15.25 -0.57
C ILE A 352 -9.59 14.43 -1.82
N HIS A 353 -10.71 13.71 -1.78
CA HIS A 353 -11.23 12.92 -2.88
C HIS A 353 -12.61 13.45 -3.27
N ILE A 354 -12.68 14.18 -4.37
CA ILE A 354 -13.91 14.79 -4.87
C ILE A 354 -14.54 13.85 -5.88
N ASN A 355 -15.81 13.51 -5.65
CA ASN A 355 -16.55 12.54 -6.45
C ASN A 355 -17.76 13.20 -7.11
N ASP A 356 -18.03 12.83 -8.36
CA ASP A 356 -19.31 13.11 -9.03
C ASP A 356 -19.69 14.60 -9.14
N ALA A 357 -18.69 15.49 -9.23
CA ALA A 357 -18.93 16.91 -9.46
C ALA A 357 -19.63 17.13 -10.81
N THR A 358 -20.69 17.93 -10.81
CA THR A 358 -21.53 18.16 -12.00
C THR A 358 -20.89 19.08 -13.05
N GLY A 359 -19.73 19.66 -12.75
CA GLY A 359 -18.96 20.51 -13.64
C GLY A 359 -17.52 20.68 -13.13
N PRO A 360 -16.72 21.56 -13.77
CA PRO A 360 -15.34 21.78 -13.37
C PRO A 360 -15.26 22.27 -11.93
N VAL A 361 -14.44 21.58 -11.13
CA VAL A 361 -14.19 21.88 -9.73
C VAL A 361 -13.27 23.10 -9.63
N ASP A 362 -13.67 24.11 -8.84
CA ASP A 362 -12.81 25.21 -8.45
C ASP A 362 -11.88 24.77 -7.31
N LEU A 363 -10.58 24.71 -7.59
CA LEU A 363 -9.56 24.27 -6.63
C LEU A 363 -9.07 25.41 -5.72
N THR A 364 -9.47 26.66 -5.96
CA THR A 364 -9.00 27.84 -5.21
C THR A 364 -9.16 27.72 -3.69
N PRO A 365 -10.30 27.22 -3.14
CA PRO A 365 -10.45 27.12 -1.69
C PRO A 365 -9.43 26.19 -1.02
N LEU A 366 -8.88 25.22 -1.76
CA LEU A 366 -7.89 24.28 -1.23
C LEU A 366 -6.56 24.94 -0.85
N THR A 367 -6.29 26.16 -1.31
CA THR A 367 -5.12 26.96 -0.90
C THR A 367 -5.08 27.25 0.61
N ALA A 368 -6.20 27.10 1.31
CA ALA A 368 -6.28 27.16 2.77
C ALA A 368 -5.76 25.90 3.50
N ALA A 369 -5.43 24.82 2.78
CA ALA A 369 -4.87 23.58 3.32
C ALA A 369 -3.35 23.47 3.05
N PRO A 370 -2.48 24.04 3.90
CA PRO A 370 -1.03 24.05 3.69
C PRO A 370 -0.36 22.68 3.85
N ARG A 371 -1.15 21.64 4.18
CA ARG A 371 -0.70 20.25 4.33
C ARG A 371 -1.29 19.32 3.28
N LEU A 372 -2.02 19.84 2.29
CA LEU A 372 -2.64 19.00 1.27
C LEU A 372 -1.58 18.29 0.42
N ARG A 373 -1.48 16.97 0.57
CA ARG A 373 -0.56 16.09 -0.17
C ARG A 373 -1.24 15.32 -1.27
N ARG A 374 -2.52 14.96 -1.09
CA ARG A 374 -3.28 14.16 -2.06
C ARG A 374 -4.52 14.91 -2.53
N LEU A 375 -4.66 15.06 -3.84
CA LEU A 375 -5.83 15.66 -4.48
C LEU A 375 -6.33 14.75 -5.60
N HIS A 376 -7.49 14.12 -5.38
CA HIS A 376 -8.10 13.22 -6.35
C HIS A 376 -9.46 13.75 -6.79
N LEU A 377 -9.66 13.85 -8.11
CA LEU A 377 -10.94 14.13 -8.74
C LEU A 377 -11.42 12.86 -9.46
N ASN A 378 -12.50 12.26 -8.97
CA ASN A 378 -13.10 11.06 -9.53
C ASN A 378 -14.46 11.38 -10.14
N ARG A 379 -14.68 10.96 -11.39
CA ARG A 379 -15.86 11.34 -12.19
C ARG A 379 -16.16 12.84 -12.12
N SER A 380 -15.10 13.64 -12.07
CA SER A 380 -15.09 15.09 -11.87
C SER A 380 -13.94 15.66 -12.69
N THR A 381 -14.03 16.91 -13.12
CA THR A 381 -12.97 17.58 -13.89
C THR A 381 -12.49 18.84 -13.18
N ALA A 382 -11.28 19.30 -13.50
CA ALA A 382 -10.83 20.65 -13.22
C ALA A 382 -10.67 21.42 -14.54
N ALA A 383 -10.84 22.74 -14.48
CA ALA A 383 -10.55 23.63 -15.61
C ALA A 383 -9.17 24.30 -15.49
N ASP A 384 -8.69 24.50 -14.25
CA ASP A 384 -7.48 25.26 -13.94
C ASP A 384 -6.66 24.58 -12.84
N LEU A 385 -5.35 24.51 -13.03
CA LEU A 385 -4.38 23.96 -12.09
C LEU A 385 -3.55 25.03 -11.39
N ALA A 386 -3.79 26.32 -11.63
CA ALA A 386 -3.07 27.41 -10.97
C ALA A 386 -3.03 27.29 -9.43
N PRO A 387 -4.13 26.93 -8.73
CA PRO A 387 -4.10 26.75 -7.27
C PRO A 387 -3.17 25.63 -6.80
N VAL A 388 -3.00 24.57 -7.61
CA VAL A 388 -2.16 23.41 -7.27
C VAL A 388 -0.71 23.82 -7.09
N ARG A 389 -0.22 24.80 -7.85
CA ARG A 389 1.17 25.30 -7.77
C ARG A 389 1.58 25.77 -6.38
N GLU A 390 0.63 26.26 -5.58
CA GLU A 390 0.87 26.77 -4.23
C GLU A 390 0.70 25.69 -3.15
N LEU A 391 0.16 24.54 -3.52
CA LEU A 391 -0.14 23.43 -2.61
C LEU A 391 1.01 22.42 -2.63
N PRO A 392 1.32 21.78 -1.50
CA PRO A 392 2.40 20.82 -1.47
C PRO A 392 1.91 19.41 -1.84
N VAL A 393 1.14 19.35 -2.94
CA VAL A 393 0.56 18.12 -3.49
C VAL A 393 1.69 17.23 -3.99
N GLU A 394 1.69 16.00 -3.51
CA GLU A 394 2.59 14.91 -3.87
C GLU A 394 1.92 13.96 -4.85
N ASP A 395 0.60 13.75 -4.69
CA ASP A 395 -0.19 12.85 -5.51
C ASP A 395 -1.43 13.54 -6.08
N LEU A 396 -1.48 13.63 -7.40
CA LEU A 396 -2.50 14.34 -8.15
C LEU A 396 -3.18 13.40 -9.14
N ARG A 397 -4.48 13.17 -8.96
CA ARG A 397 -5.32 12.41 -9.89
C ARG A 397 -6.46 13.28 -10.37
N LEU A 398 -6.56 13.53 -11.67
CA LEU A 398 -7.68 14.30 -12.20
C LEU A 398 -8.00 14.03 -13.66
N ALA A 399 -9.23 14.40 -14.04
CA ALA A 399 -9.55 14.74 -15.41
C ALA A 399 -9.41 16.26 -15.63
N LEU A 400 -8.71 16.67 -16.69
CA LEU A 400 -8.47 18.08 -17.03
C LEU A 400 -9.14 18.44 -18.36
N ASP A 401 -10.03 19.43 -18.33
CA ASP A 401 -10.79 19.84 -19.53
C ASP A 401 -9.94 20.65 -20.52
N SER A 402 -9.03 21.48 -20.00
CA SER A 402 -8.19 22.37 -20.82
C SER A 402 -6.99 21.68 -21.45
N GLY A 403 -6.53 20.57 -20.86
CA GLY A 403 -5.24 19.95 -21.18
C GLY A 403 -4.03 20.83 -20.83
N ASP A 404 -4.18 21.96 -20.13
CA ASP A 404 -3.07 22.86 -19.82
C ASP A 404 -2.31 22.44 -18.56
N LEU A 405 -1.12 21.85 -18.75
CA LEU A 405 -0.22 21.45 -17.68
C LEU A 405 0.81 22.52 -17.29
N THR A 406 0.77 23.71 -17.91
CA THR A 406 1.72 24.81 -17.62
C THR A 406 1.84 25.14 -16.13
N PRO A 407 0.75 25.15 -15.32
CA PRO A 407 0.84 25.42 -13.88
C PRO A 407 1.72 24.44 -13.10
N LEU A 408 1.87 23.20 -13.58
CA LEU A 408 2.70 22.18 -12.95
C LEU A 408 4.21 22.36 -13.22
N ALA A 409 4.61 23.26 -14.12
CA ALA A 409 6.02 23.49 -14.42
C ALA A 409 6.82 23.89 -13.15
N GLY A 410 7.82 23.08 -12.81
CA GLY A 410 8.65 23.28 -11.61
C GLY A 410 7.94 22.98 -10.30
N HIS A 411 6.83 22.23 -10.29
CA HIS A 411 6.11 21.91 -9.05
C HIS A 411 7.03 21.21 -8.05
N PRO A 412 7.22 21.75 -6.82
CA PRO A 412 8.30 21.31 -5.94
C PRO A 412 8.04 19.97 -5.24
N HIS A 413 6.79 19.50 -5.19
CA HIS A 413 6.42 18.32 -4.39
C HIS A 413 5.80 17.18 -5.20
N LEU A 414 5.40 17.42 -6.46
CA LEU A 414 4.57 16.46 -7.21
C LEU A 414 5.41 15.22 -7.54
N ALA A 415 4.95 14.07 -7.07
CA ALA A 415 5.61 12.78 -7.19
C ALA A 415 4.84 11.81 -8.08
N SER A 416 3.52 11.87 -8.08
CA SER A 416 2.64 11.07 -8.93
C SER A 416 1.60 11.94 -9.64
N LEU A 417 1.37 11.63 -10.91
CA LEU A 417 0.31 12.23 -11.72
C LEU A 417 -0.46 11.14 -12.46
N ASP A 418 -1.77 11.05 -12.20
CA ASP A 418 -2.72 10.37 -13.08
C ASP A 418 -3.58 11.43 -13.78
N LEU A 419 -3.44 11.47 -15.10
CA LEU A 419 -4.10 12.45 -15.93
C LEU A 419 -5.03 11.78 -16.95
N THR A 420 -6.30 12.20 -16.89
CA THR A 420 -7.28 11.96 -17.95
C THR A 420 -7.57 13.25 -18.70
N THR A 421 -7.61 13.21 -20.03
CA THR A 421 -8.02 14.37 -20.85
C THR A 421 -8.95 13.95 -21.97
N THR A 422 -9.82 14.87 -22.41
CA THR A 422 -10.65 14.70 -23.61
C THR A 422 -10.05 15.39 -24.83
N VAL A 423 -8.95 16.12 -24.64
CA VAL A 423 -8.21 16.85 -25.66
C VAL A 423 -6.74 16.42 -25.66
N PRO A 424 -6.01 16.56 -26.79
CA PRO A 424 -4.59 16.32 -26.83
C PRO A 424 -3.84 17.22 -25.82
N VAL A 425 -2.92 16.63 -25.06
CA VAL A 425 -2.15 17.32 -24.01
C VAL A 425 -0.67 17.43 -24.36
N ASP A 426 -0.09 18.61 -24.12
CA ASP A 426 1.36 18.81 -24.13
C ASP A 426 1.93 18.52 -22.74
N ILE A 427 2.76 17.47 -22.65
CA ILE A 427 3.41 17.04 -21.42
C ILE A 427 4.80 17.68 -21.20
N ALA A 428 5.24 18.60 -22.06
CA ALA A 428 6.52 19.31 -21.92
C ALA A 428 6.72 20.00 -20.55
N PRO A 429 5.70 20.58 -19.88
CA PRO A 429 5.86 21.18 -18.55
C PRO A 429 6.41 20.19 -17.49
N LEU A 430 6.08 18.90 -17.62
CA LEU A 430 6.46 17.86 -16.66
C LEU A 430 7.99 17.63 -16.60
N ARG A 431 8.74 18.01 -17.64
CA ARG A 431 10.21 17.92 -17.68
C ARG A 431 10.90 18.69 -16.55
N THR A 432 10.21 19.69 -16.00
CA THR A 432 10.75 20.56 -14.97
C THR A 432 10.33 20.17 -13.55
N VAL A 433 9.53 19.10 -13.40
CA VAL A 433 9.05 18.62 -12.10
C VAL A 433 10.08 17.66 -11.51
N PRO A 434 10.83 18.07 -10.46
CA PRO A 434 12.04 17.37 -10.03
C PRO A 434 11.80 16.05 -9.30
N HIS A 435 10.55 15.75 -8.91
CA HIS A 435 10.22 14.60 -8.09
C HIS A 435 9.19 13.66 -8.73
N LEU A 436 8.80 13.90 -9.98
CA LEU A 436 7.82 13.09 -10.70
C LEU A 436 8.38 11.69 -10.96
N ARG A 437 7.86 10.70 -10.24
CA ARG A 437 8.28 9.29 -10.26
C ARG A 437 7.19 8.37 -10.82
N GLY A 438 5.92 8.70 -10.60
CA GLY A 438 4.78 7.97 -11.14
C GLY A 438 4.00 8.79 -12.15
N LEU A 439 3.69 8.21 -13.31
CA LEU A 439 2.93 8.88 -14.34
C LEU A 439 1.97 7.91 -15.04
N ASP A 440 0.67 8.18 -14.94
CA ASP A 440 -0.36 7.54 -15.75
C ASP A 440 -0.91 8.54 -16.77
N LEU A 441 -0.75 8.20 -18.05
CA LEU A 441 -1.26 8.94 -19.20
C LEU A 441 -2.16 8.07 -20.08
N SER A 442 -2.60 6.90 -19.57
CA SER A 442 -3.45 5.98 -20.32
C SER A 442 -4.84 6.54 -20.60
N GLY A 443 -5.28 7.52 -19.79
CA GLY A 443 -6.50 8.30 -19.99
C GLY A 443 -6.32 9.60 -20.78
N ALA A 444 -5.12 9.90 -21.29
CA ALA A 444 -4.81 11.15 -21.98
C ALA A 444 -4.31 10.91 -23.41
N ASP A 445 -4.69 11.79 -24.35
CA ASP A 445 -4.10 11.80 -25.69
C ASP A 445 -2.81 12.60 -25.70
N VAL A 446 -1.67 11.93 -25.93
CA VAL A 446 -0.32 12.53 -25.88
C VAL A 446 0.31 12.43 -27.27
N PRO A 447 0.24 13.50 -28.09
CA PRO A 447 0.74 13.45 -29.47
C PRO A 447 2.25 13.24 -29.59
N ASP A 448 3.02 13.74 -28.62
CA ASP A 448 4.48 13.61 -28.57
C ASP A 448 4.93 12.92 -27.26
N PRO A 449 4.97 11.58 -27.23
CA PRO A 449 5.43 10.85 -26.05
C PRO A 449 6.95 10.91 -25.87
N THR A 450 7.72 11.49 -26.80
CA THR A 450 9.20 11.50 -26.69
C THR A 450 9.71 12.34 -25.51
N VAL A 451 8.86 13.23 -24.98
CA VAL A 451 9.08 13.95 -23.72
C VAL A 451 9.35 13.00 -22.55
N LEU A 452 8.71 11.83 -22.53
CA LEU A 452 8.79 10.86 -21.42
C LEU A 452 10.24 10.40 -21.17
N ALA A 453 11.03 10.22 -22.23
CA ALA A 453 12.43 9.82 -22.13
C ALA A 453 13.34 10.87 -21.46
N GLN A 454 12.84 12.09 -21.25
CA GLN A 454 13.57 13.19 -20.60
C GLN A 454 13.23 13.33 -19.11
N LEU A 455 12.28 12.53 -18.58
CA LEU A 455 11.89 12.54 -17.17
C LEU A 455 12.85 11.65 -16.37
N ALA A 456 13.95 12.24 -15.91
CA ALA A 456 15.08 11.51 -15.28
C ALA A 456 14.73 10.77 -13.98
N GLU A 457 13.69 11.21 -13.26
CA GLU A 457 13.25 10.58 -12.02
C GLU A 457 12.08 9.61 -12.21
N LEU A 458 11.57 9.43 -13.44
CA LEU A 458 10.42 8.57 -13.67
C LEU A 458 10.78 7.11 -13.36
N ARG A 459 9.98 6.46 -12.49
CA ARG A 459 10.11 5.06 -12.06
C ARG A 459 8.93 4.20 -12.47
N TYR A 460 7.74 4.80 -12.60
CA TYR A 460 6.53 4.13 -13.05
C TYR A 460 5.89 4.89 -14.21
N LEU A 461 5.48 4.16 -15.24
CA LEU A 461 4.80 4.69 -16.40
C LEU A 461 3.66 3.77 -16.84
N SER A 462 2.45 4.33 -16.94
CA SER A 462 1.26 3.66 -17.45
C SER A 462 0.79 4.33 -18.74
N LEU A 463 0.67 3.52 -19.81
CA LEU A 463 0.26 3.96 -21.14
C LEU A 463 -0.60 2.88 -21.82
N THR A 464 -1.38 3.29 -22.81
CA THR A 464 -2.07 2.38 -23.73
C THR A 464 -1.10 1.73 -24.73
N GLY A 465 -1.51 0.62 -25.35
CA GLY A 465 -0.72 -0.06 -26.37
C GLY A 465 -0.23 0.85 -27.52
N PRO A 466 -1.09 1.70 -28.13
CA PRO A 466 -0.66 2.65 -29.16
C PRO A 466 0.40 3.66 -28.67
N GLN A 467 0.26 4.19 -27.46
CA GLN A 467 1.22 5.12 -26.86
C GLN A 467 2.58 4.43 -26.61
N TRP A 468 2.56 3.20 -26.05
CA TRP A 468 3.78 2.40 -25.90
C TRP A 468 4.46 2.10 -27.23
N ALA A 469 3.70 1.75 -28.27
CA ALA A 469 4.25 1.51 -29.59
C ALA A 469 4.93 2.77 -30.14
N ALA A 470 4.27 3.93 -30.07
CA ALA A 470 4.84 5.21 -30.49
C ALA A 470 6.13 5.57 -29.72
N LEU A 471 6.15 5.34 -28.40
CA LEU A 471 7.33 5.60 -27.56
C LEU A 471 8.50 4.67 -27.91
N LEU A 472 8.24 3.36 -28.02
CA LEU A 472 9.25 2.33 -28.24
C LEU A 472 9.74 2.26 -29.69
N ASP A 473 8.94 2.72 -30.66
CA ASP A 473 9.36 2.89 -32.06
C ASP A 473 10.15 4.20 -32.28
N GLY A 474 10.02 5.15 -31.34
CA GLY A 474 10.73 6.42 -31.35
C GLY A 474 12.21 6.27 -31.01
N ALA A 475 13.04 7.19 -31.50
CA ALA A 475 14.49 7.17 -31.29
C ALA A 475 14.93 7.31 -29.82
N ALA A 476 14.05 7.84 -28.96
CA ALA A 476 14.33 8.03 -27.54
C ALA A 476 14.10 6.75 -26.71
N GLY A 477 13.22 5.86 -27.17
CA GLY A 477 12.83 4.65 -26.43
C GLY A 477 12.10 4.93 -25.11
N ALA A 478 11.92 3.89 -24.30
CA ALA A 478 11.39 4.03 -22.95
C ALA A 478 12.41 4.71 -22.01
N PRO A 479 11.95 5.45 -20.99
CA PRO A 479 12.85 6.02 -19.99
C PRO A 479 13.71 4.91 -19.34
N PRO A 480 15.05 5.05 -19.30
CA PRO A 480 15.93 3.99 -18.82
C PRO A 480 15.86 3.76 -17.30
N THR A 481 15.18 4.65 -16.58
CA THR A 481 15.04 4.61 -15.13
C THR A 481 13.75 3.95 -14.66
N LEU A 482 12.91 3.45 -15.58
CA LEU A 482 11.68 2.77 -15.19
C LEU A 482 12.00 1.52 -14.36
N ALA A 483 11.37 1.45 -13.20
CA ALA A 483 11.38 0.31 -12.32
C ALA A 483 10.13 -0.55 -12.49
N ALA A 484 9.02 0.05 -12.94
CA ALA A 484 7.84 -0.67 -13.37
C ALA A 484 7.15 0.06 -14.53
N ALA A 485 6.35 -0.69 -15.28
CA ALA A 485 5.57 -0.15 -16.36
C ALA A 485 4.23 -0.88 -16.46
N ARG A 486 3.20 -0.16 -16.93
CA ARG A 486 1.85 -0.68 -17.15
C ARG A 486 1.42 -0.53 -18.60
N LEU A 487 0.92 -1.63 -19.17
CA LEU A 487 0.19 -1.65 -20.42
C LEU A 487 -1.31 -1.65 -20.12
N SER A 488 -1.92 -0.47 -20.24
CA SER A 488 -3.33 -0.25 -19.91
C SER A 488 -4.24 -0.69 -21.06
N GLY A 489 -5.35 -1.33 -20.70
CA GLY A 489 -6.41 -1.72 -21.60
C GLY A 489 -7.11 -3.01 -21.17
N ALA A 490 -8.44 -2.94 -21.03
CA ALA A 490 -9.25 -4.08 -20.60
C ALA A 490 -9.14 -5.28 -21.54
N ASP A 491 -9.05 -5.04 -22.85
CA ASP A 491 -9.02 -6.07 -23.89
C ASP A 491 -7.62 -6.60 -24.20
N VAL A 492 -6.57 -6.01 -23.62
CA VAL A 492 -5.19 -6.46 -23.79
C VAL A 492 -5.10 -7.91 -23.33
N SER A 493 -4.53 -8.78 -24.17
CA SER A 493 -4.26 -10.17 -23.81
C SER A 493 -2.91 -10.31 -23.10
N LEU A 494 -2.73 -11.40 -22.35
CA LEU A 494 -1.43 -11.75 -21.78
C LEU A 494 -0.38 -11.93 -22.89
N ASP A 495 -0.77 -12.39 -24.08
CA ASP A 495 0.17 -12.49 -25.21
C ASP A 495 0.63 -11.11 -25.72
N ASP A 496 -0.27 -10.13 -25.79
CA ASP A 496 0.08 -8.75 -26.14
C ASP A 496 1.02 -8.15 -25.09
N ALA A 497 0.73 -8.40 -23.80
CA ALA A 497 1.56 -7.98 -22.69
C ALA A 497 2.95 -8.61 -22.72
N LEU A 498 3.07 -9.91 -23.04
CA LEU A 498 4.37 -10.59 -23.17
C LEU A 498 5.18 -10.05 -24.36
N ALA A 499 4.52 -9.72 -25.47
CA ALA A 499 5.17 -9.11 -26.62
C ALA A 499 5.67 -7.69 -26.30
N TRP A 500 4.87 -6.91 -25.58
CA TRP A 500 5.25 -5.60 -25.09
C TRP A 500 6.39 -5.65 -24.05
N ALA A 501 6.30 -6.51 -23.05
CA ALA A 501 7.32 -6.69 -22.02
C ALA A 501 8.67 -7.12 -22.61
N ALA A 502 8.67 -7.94 -23.67
CA ALA A 502 9.88 -8.30 -24.40
C ALA A 502 10.60 -7.08 -25.00
N ARG A 503 9.84 -6.07 -25.46
CA ARG A 503 10.40 -4.80 -25.95
C ARG A 503 11.01 -3.94 -24.85
N LEU A 504 10.61 -4.17 -23.60
CA LEU A 504 11.18 -3.54 -22.40
C LEU A 504 12.35 -4.35 -21.79
N GLY A 505 12.73 -5.47 -22.41
CA GLY A 505 13.88 -6.27 -22.00
C GLY A 505 13.58 -7.48 -21.11
N ILE A 506 12.31 -7.79 -20.85
CA ILE A 506 11.93 -9.02 -20.13
C ILE A 506 12.07 -10.24 -21.06
N ASP A 507 12.74 -11.31 -20.59
CA ASP A 507 12.81 -12.57 -21.34
C ASP A 507 11.48 -13.33 -21.26
N THR A 508 10.61 -13.13 -22.25
CA THR A 508 9.32 -13.82 -22.36
C THR A 508 9.37 -15.11 -23.19
N GLY A 509 10.57 -15.57 -23.58
CA GLY A 509 10.76 -16.77 -24.41
C GLY A 509 10.26 -18.06 -23.76
N GLY A 510 10.22 -18.10 -22.42
CA GLY A 510 9.70 -19.21 -21.63
C GLY A 510 8.18 -19.32 -21.56
N ALA A 511 7.42 -18.36 -22.11
CA ALA A 511 5.97 -18.35 -22.01
C ALA A 511 5.31 -19.56 -22.68
N LEU A 512 4.43 -20.22 -21.93
CA LEU A 512 3.71 -21.41 -22.35
C LEU A 512 2.43 -21.01 -23.07
N ARG A 513 2.26 -21.51 -24.30
CA ARG A 513 1.06 -21.33 -25.12
C ARG A 513 0.50 -22.68 -25.51
N MET A 514 -0.79 -22.87 -25.32
CA MET A 514 -1.45 -24.14 -25.60
C MET A 514 -2.88 -23.88 -26.06
N THR A 515 -3.36 -24.70 -26.99
CA THR A 515 -4.75 -24.72 -27.43
C THR A 515 -5.30 -26.13 -27.33
N GLY A 516 -6.60 -26.28 -27.08
CA GLY A 516 -7.24 -27.58 -27.04
C GLY A 516 -8.76 -27.48 -27.09
N THR A 517 -9.43 -28.63 -27.07
CA THR A 517 -10.91 -28.71 -27.06
C THR A 517 -11.37 -29.74 -26.05
N LEU A 518 -12.33 -29.39 -25.19
CA LEU A 518 -12.98 -30.34 -24.29
C LEU A 518 -13.60 -31.49 -25.11
N GLY A 519 -13.21 -32.73 -24.79
CA GLY A 519 -13.70 -33.93 -25.49
C GLY A 519 -12.83 -34.45 -26.63
N SER A 520 -11.76 -33.76 -27.05
CA SER A 520 -10.66 -34.43 -27.77
C SER A 520 -9.91 -35.29 -26.76
N THR A 521 -10.04 -36.61 -26.90
CA THR A 521 -9.01 -37.56 -26.46
C THR A 521 -8.14 -37.87 -27.67
N ASP A 522 -7.21 -36.98 -28.02
CA ASP A 522 -6.16 -37.35 -28.96
C ASP A 522 -5.16 -38.25 -28.22
N VAL A 523 -5.49 -39.54 -28.23
CA VAL A 523 -4.49 -40.60 -28.18
C VAL A 523 -3.83 -40.60 -29.55
N LYS A 524 -2.69 -39.92 -29.67
CA LYS A 524 -1.61 -40.31 -30.60
C LYS A 524 -0.28 -39.69 -30.23
#